data_AF-A0A352EWG2-F1
#
_entry.id   AF-A0A352EWG2-F1
#
_cell.length_a   1.000
_cell.length_b   1.000
_cell.length_c   1.000
_cell.angle_alpha   90.00
_cell.angle_beta   90.00
_cell.angle_gamma   90.00
#
_symmetry.space_group_name_H-M   'P 1'
#
loop_
_entity.id
_entity.type
_entity.pdbx_description
1 polymer ?
#
loop_
_entity_poly.entity_id
_entity_poly.type
_entity_poly.pdbx_seq_one_letter_code
_entity_poly.pdbx_strand_id
1 'polypeptide(L)'
;MNQELPIGILAGVVIWSTTSAMTFGLRRRRLRRALIEDLKHRVSNLDDIFSYLEAHFIASVRRGEKLEDYPRYTKDTFPFYEDIRGDLYKYFGTRKCVAIMRCYEALEEIEILMSGLSQDFHDYAKHDKQLTGDDVAFLERKKDRIISVIEVLKRREFRGIGDLPTDYRGMVSAAQIIKK
;
A
#
# COMPACT_ATOMS: atom_id res chain seq x y z
N MET A 1 -55.95 30.36 -2.01
CA MET A 1 -54.50 30.20 -1.77
C MET A 1 -54.23 28.70 -1.72
N ASN A 2 -53.59 28.15 -2.75
CA ASN A 2 -53.54 26.70 -2.99
C ASN A 2 -52.61 26.01 -1.98
N GLN A 3 -53.20 25.35 -0.99
CA GLN A 3 -52.49 24.53 0.01
C GLN A 3 -51.80 23.30 -0.60
N GLU A 4 -52.14 22.94 -1.85
CA GLU A 4 -51.56 21.79 -2.56
C GLU A 4 -50.08 22.00 -2.95
N LEU A 5 -49.69 23.23 -3.26
CA LEU A 5 -48.34 23.57 -3.70
C LEU A 5 -47.27 23.36 -2.60
N PRO A 6 -47.46 23.85 -1.36
CA PRO A 6 -46.51 23.59 -0.27
C PRO A 6 -46.47 22.11 0.13
N ILE A 7 -47.58 21.38 0.08
CA ILE A 7 -47.62 19.93 0.37
C ILE A 7 -46.81 19.14 -0.66
N GLY A 8 -46.96 19.45 -1.96
CA GLY A 8 -46.19 18.83 -3.03
C GLY A 8 -44.68 19.10 -2.91
N ILE A 9 -44.29 20.32 -2.55
CA ILE A 9 -42.89 20.68 -2.28
C ILE A 9 -42.35 19.86 -1.10
N LEU A 10 -43.09 19.78 0.01
CA LEU A 10 -42.67 19.05 1.20
C LEU A 10 -42.49 17.55 0.93
N ALA A 11 -43.44 16.95 0.21
CA ALA A 11 -43.36 15.55 -0.22
C ALA A 11 -42.14 15.32 -1.13
N GLY A 12 -41.89 16.21 -2.08
CA GLY A 12 -40.72 16.15 -2.97
C GLY A 12 -39.40 16.22 -2.20
N VAL A 13 -39.28 17.11 -1.21
CA VAL A 13 -38.09 17.22 -0.36
C VAL A 13 -37.87 15.96 0.47
N VAL A 14 -38.92 15.38 1.04
CA VAL A 14 -38.82 14.13 1.83
C VAL A 14 -38.35 12.97 0.96
N ILE A 15 -38.93 12.79 -0.23
CA ILE A 15 -38.54 11.73 -1.17
C ILE A 15 -37.09 11.92 -1.64
N TRP A 16 -36.69 13.16 -1.95
CA TRP A 16 -35.32 13.46 -2.37
C TRP A 16 -34.31 13.19 -1.25
N SER A 17 -34.63 13.60 -0.03
CA SER A 17 -33.78 13.42 1.15
C SER A 17 -33.58 11.94 1.48
N THR A 18 -34.66 11.16 1.46
CA THR A 18 -34.61 9.71 1.72
C THR A 18 -33.84 8.97 0.64
N THR A 19 -34.09 9.27 -0.63
CA THR A 19 -33.36 8.66 -1.77
C THR A 19 -31.87 8.99 -1.73
N SER A 20 -31.53 10.25 -1.40
CA SER A 20 -30.15 10.70 -1.25
C SER A 20 -29.45 9.99 -0.09
N ALA A 21 -30.12 9.86 1.06
CA ALA A 21 -29.59 9.12 2.22
C ALA A 21 -29.37 7.62 1.91
N MET A 22 -30.32 6.98 1.23
CA MET A 22 -30.17 5.58 0.79
C MET A 22 -29.01 5.42 -0.20
N THR A 23 -28.91 6.29 -1.20
CA THR A 23 -27.84 6.27 -2.20
C THR A 23 -26.47 6.47 -1.53
N PHE A 24 -26.38 7.41 -0.59
CA PHE A 24 -25.19 7.64 0.21
C PHE A 24 -24.79 6.39 1.01
N GLY A 25 -25.75 5.77 1.70
CA GLY A 25 -25.53 4.55 2.49
C GLY A 25 -25.03 3.38 1.64
N LEU A 26 -25.64 3.16 0.47
CA LEU A 26 -25.23 2.12 -0.48
C LEU A 26 -23.83 2.36 -1.03
N ARG A 27 -23.52 3.59 -1.45
CA ARG A 27 -22.19 3.95 -1.97
C ARG A 27 -21.12 3.77 -0.89
N ARG A 28 -21.36 4.26 0.32
CA ARG A 28 -20.47 4.09 1.46
C ARG A 28 -20.18 2.62 1.76
N ARG A 29 -21.21 1.76 1.72
CA ARG A 29 -21.05 0.31 1.97
C ARG A 29 -20.25 -0.38 0.87
N ARG A 30 -20.52 -0.07 -0.40
CA ARG A 30 -19.80 -0.62 -1.55
C ARG A 30 -18.33 -0.19 -1.54
N LEU A 31 -18.08 1.10 -1.35
CA LEU A 31 -16.73 1.66 -1.27
C LEU A 31 -15.94 1.04 -0.11
N ARG A 32 -16.57 0.91 1.07
CA ARG A 32 -15.94 0.24 2.23
C ARG A 32 -15.55 -1.21 1.92
N ARG A 33 -16.40 -1.98 1.25
CA ARG A 33 -16.06 -3.36 0.88
C ARG A 33 -14.92 -3.39 -0.12
N ALA A 34 -15.01 -2.61 -1.18
CA ALA A 34 -13.99 -2.56 -2.22
C ALA A 34 -12.61 -2.20 -1.64
N LEU A 35 -12.55 -1.17 -0.77
CA LEU A 35 -11.34 -0.83 -0.01
C LEU A 35 -10.79 -1.99 0.82
N ILE A 36 -11.66 -2.72 1.52
CA ILE A 36 -11.23 -3.82 2.37
C ILE A 36 -10.66 -4.97 1.54
N GLU A 37 -11.31 -5.32 0.44
CA GLU A 37 -10.84 -6.39 -0.44
C GLU A 37 -9.55 -6.01 -1.17
N ASP A 38 -9.44 -4.77 -1.66
CA ASP A 38 -8.20 -4.28 -2.29
C ASP A 38 -7.02 -4.28 -1.30
N LEU A 39 -7.22 -3.76 -0.08
CA LEU A 39 -6.18 -3.78 0.95
C LEU A 39 -5.79 -5.21 1.34
N LYS A 40 -6.75 -6.12 1.48
CA LYS A 40 -6.46 -7.53 1.76
C LYS A 40 -5.65 -8.17 0.65
N HIS A 41 -6.03 -7.93 -0.61
CA HIS A 41 -5.30 -8.44 -1.77
C HIS A 41 -3.85 -7.92 -1.81
N ARG A 42 -3.67 -6.61 -1.62
CA ARG A 42 -2.33 -6.00 -1.59
C ARG A 42 -1.49 -6.52 -0.42
N VAL A 43 -2.09 -6.69 0.76
CA VAL A 43 -1.40 -7.24 1.94
C VAL A 43 -1.05 -8.72 1.76
N SER A 44 -1.91 -9.53 1.11
CA SER A 44 -1.56 -10.92 0.82
C SER A 44 -0.38 -11.03 -0.14
N ASN A 45 -0.26 -10.12 -1.11
CA ASN A 45 0.88 -10.10 -2.03
C ASN A 45 2.21 -9.79 -1.31
N LEU A 46 2.17 -9.24 -0.08
CA LEU A 46 3.38 -9.02 0.72
C LEU A 46 4.00 -10.32 1.23
N ASP A 47 3.22 -11.39 1.38
CA ASP A 47 3.75 -12.72 1.71
C ASP A 47 4.68 -13.23 0.61
N ASP A 48 4.25 -13.09 -0.64
CA ASP A 48 5.06 -13.48 -1.80
C ASP A 48 6.34 -12.66 -1.89
N ILE A 49 6.27 -11.34 -1.63
CA ILE A 49 7.44 -10.46 -1.58
C ILE A 49 8.39 -10.88 -0.45
N PHE A 50 7.87 -11.18 0.73
CA PHE A 50 8.67 -11.60 1.87
C PHE A 50 9.39 -12.92 1.60
N SER A 51 8.67 -13.95 1.16
CA SER A 51 9.25 -15.25 0.81
C SER A 51 10.27 -15.14 -0.32
N TYR A 52 10.00 -14.29 -1.30
CA TYR A 52 10.95 -13.98 -2.37
C TYR A 52 12.25 -13.38 -1.80
N LEU A 53 12.15 -12.37 -0.94
CA LEU A 53 13.33 -11.72 -0.34
C LEU A 53 14.13 -12.69 0.52
N GLU A 54 13.50 -13.56 1.30
CA GLU A 54 14.25 -14.54 2.10
C GLU A 54 14.93 -15.60 1.23
N ALA A 55 14.22 -16.18 0.27
CA ALA A 55 14.75 -17.28 -0.53
C ALA A 55 15.83 -16.84 -1.53
N HIS A 56 15.58 -15.76 -2.28
CA HIS A 56 16.50 -15.34 -3.34
C HIS A 56 17.66 -14.50 -2.82
N PHE A 57 17.45 -13.62 -1.84
CA PHE A 57 18.52 -12.74 -1.38
C PHE A 57 19.66 -13.53 -0.73
N ILE A 58 19.35 -14.53 0.09
CA ILE A 58 20.34 -15.39 0.78
C ILE A 58 21.16 -16.21 -0.22
N ALA A 59 20.53 -16.63 -1.32
CA ALA A 59 21.19 -17.40 -2.35
C ALA A 59 22.13 -16.54 -3.22
N SER A 60 21.74 -15.30 -3.51
CA SER A 60 22.38 -14.48 -4.55
C SER A 60 23.38 -13.44 -4.01
N VAL A 61 23.24 -12.96 -2.77
CA VAL A 61 24.05 -11.82 -2.27
C VAL A 61 25.18 -12.33 -1.38
N ARG A 62 26.37 -12.50 -1.95
CA ARG A 62 27.57 -12.94 -1.22
C ARG A 62 28.82 -12.14 -1.62
N ARG A 63 29.69 -11.89 -0.65
CA ARG A 63 30.94 -11.15 -0.87
C ARG A 63 31.85 -11.92 -1.83
N GLY A 64 32.38 -11.23 -2.84
CA GLY A 64 33.29 -11.79 -3.83
C GLY A 64 32.61 -12.56 -4.95
N GLU A 65 31.30 -12.82 -4.82
CA GLU A 65 30.50 -13.43 -5.88
C GLU A 65 29.87 -12.35 -6.77
N LYS A 66 29.46 -12.77 -7.96
CA LYS A 66 28.74 -11.94 -8.93
C LYS A 66 27.25 -12.28 -8.87
N LEU A 67 26.40 -11.33 -9.20
CA LEU A 67 24.97 -11.57 -9.35
C LEU A 67 24.71 -12.15 -10.74
N GLU A 68 24.38 -13.45 -10.81
CA GLU A 68 24.15 -14.17 -12.07
C GLU A 68 22.68 -14.14 -12.53
N ASP A 69 21.73 -14.02 -11.60
CA ASP A 69 20.30 -13.93 -11.90
C ASP A 69 19.66 -12.82 -11.05
N TYR A 70 18.84 -11.98 -11.69
CA TYR A 70 18.14 -10.88 -11.04
C TYR A 70 16.68 -10.83 -11.50
N PRO A 71 15.74 -11.13 -10.59
CA PRO A 71 14.33 -11.07 -10.90
C PRO A 71 13.91 -9.62 -11.12
N ARG A 72 13.10 -9.40 -12.16
CA ARG A 72 12.49 -8.10 -12.42
C ARG A 72 11.26 -7.93 -11.54
N TYR A 73 11.28 -6.91 -10.69
CA TYR A 73 10.08 -6.52 -9.97
C TYR A 73 9.11 -5.81 -10.91
N THR A 74 7.88 -6.32 -11.01
CA THR A 74 6.80 -5.65 -11.76
C THR A 74 5.81 -5.09 -10.76
N LYS A 75 5.61 -3.77 -10.80
CA LYS A 75 4.65 -3.07 -9.94
C LYS A 75 3.23 -3.55 -10.26
N ASP A 76 2.40 -3.75 -9.24
CA ASP A 76 0.96 -3.91 -9.44
C ASP A 76 0.38 -2.57 -9.92
N THR A 77 -0.24 -2.59 -11.09
CA THR A 77 -0.72 -1.39 -11.78
C THR A 77 -2.19 -1.10 -11.55
N PHE A 78 -2.89 -1.88 -10.72
CA PHE A 78 -4.32 -1.67 -10.48
C PHE A 78 -4.58 -0.34 -9.74
N PRO A 79 -5.13 0.71 -10.41
CA PRO A 79 -5.13 2.08 -9.88
C PRO A 79 -6.34 2.37 -8.97
N PHE A 80 -6.86 1.34 -8.29
CA PHE A 80 -8.11 1.46 -7.52
C PHE A 80 -8.12 2.61 -6.54
N TYR A 81 -7.04 2.78 -5.76
CA TYR A 81 -6.94 3.85 -4.79
C TYR A 81 -6.96 5.24 -5.43
N GLU A 82 -6.22 5.42 -6.53
CA GLU A 82 -6.17 6.70 -7.25
C GLU A 82 -7.56 7.11 -7.77
N ASP A 83 -8.33 6.13 -8.25
CA ASP A 83 -9.69 6.35 -8.75
C ASP A 83 -10.67 6.79 -7.64
N ILE A 84 -10.46 6.32 -6.39
CA ILE A 84 -11.40 6.57 -5.28
C ILE A 84 -10.92 7.62 -4.28
N ARG A 85 -9.65 8.05 -4.31
CA ARG A 85 -9.07 8.92 -3.27
C ARG A 85 -9.87 10.22 -3.08
N GLY A 86 -10.35 10.80 -4.19
CA GLY A 86 -11.15 12.01 -4.22
C GLY A 86 -12.58 11.84 -3.68
N ASP A 87 -13.02 10.61 -3.46
CA ASP A 87 -14.34 10.29 -2.93
C ASP A 87 -14.29 9.87 -1.45
N LEU A 88 -13.12 9.57 -0.90
CA LEU A 88 -12.99 9.09 0.48
C LEU A 88 -13.58 10.07 1.51
N TYR A 89 -13.30 11.37 1.37
CA TYR A 89 -13.79 12.38 2.31
C TYR A 89 -15.32 12.54 2.28
N LYS A 90 -15.97 12.12 1.18
CA LYS A 90 -17.44 12.19 1.05
C LYS A 90 -18.10 11.13 1.93
N TYR A 91 -17.48 9.96 2.09
CA TYR A 91 -18.10 8.79 2.74
C TYR A 91 -17.47 8.39 4.08
N PHE A 92 -16.27 8.89 4.38
CA PHE A 92 -15.52 8.59 5.59
C PHE A 92 -15.10 9.86 6.34
N GLY A 93 -15.04 9.79 7.66
CA GLY A 93 -14.52 10.88 8.48
C GLY A 93 -12.99 10.96 8.38
N THR A 94 -12.45 12.15 8.66
CA THR A 94 -11.03 12.51 8.50
C THR A 94 -10.06 11.45 9.03
N ARG A 95 -10.28 10.95 10.26
CA ARG A 95 -9.41 9.93 10.87
C ARG A 95 -9.30 8.65 10.03
N LYS A 96 -10.40 8.21 9.42
CA LYS A 96 -10.42 7.01 8.57
C LYS A 96 -9.76 7.28 7.23
N CYS A 97 -10.00 8.44 6.63
CA CYS A 97 -9.31 8.84 5.41
C CYS A 97 -7.80 8.84 5.62
N VAL A 98 -7.31 9.49 6.68
CA VAL A 98 -5.87 9.53 7.00
C VAL A 98 -5.30 8.12 7.20
N ALA A 99 -6.02 7.23 7.90
CA ALA A 99 -5.55 5.86 8.09
C ALA A 99 -5.47 5.06 6.78
N ILE A 100 -6.45 5.22 5.88
CA ILE A 100 -6.45 4.62 4.55
C ILE A 100 -5.28 5.15 3.73
N MET A 101 -5.13 6.48 3.64
CA MET A 101 -4.06 7.13 2.89
C MET A 101 -2.68 6.62 3.33
N ARG A 102 -2.42 6.61 4.65
CA ARG A 102 -1.16 6.12 5.20
C ARG A 102 -0.89 4.64 4.92
N CYS A 103 -1.93 3.82 4.84
CA CYS A 103 -1.78 2.42 4.50
C CYS A 103 -1.35 2.24 3.04
N TYR A 104 -1.98 2.98 2.11
CA TYR A 104 -1.59 2.99 0.70
C TYR A 104 -0.19 3.58 0.48
N GLU A 105 0.16 4.65 1.20
CA GLU A 105 1.52 5.21 1.18
C GLU A 105 2.57 4.18 1.62
N ALA A 106 2.28 3.38 2.64
CA ALA A 106 3.19 2.32 3.09
C ALA A 106 3.31 1.16 2.08
N LEU A 107 2.22 0.81 1.40
CA LEU A 107 2.25 -0.17 0.31
C LEU A 107 3.07 0.35 -0.88
N GLU A 108 2.87 1.61 -1.26
CA GLU A 108 3.64 2.26 -2.32
C GLU A 108 5.14 2.37 -1.95
N GLU A 109 5.46 2.62 -0.68
CA GLU A 109 6.85 2.61 -0.21
C GLU A 109 7.52 1.24 -0.47
N ILE A 110 6.83 0.13 -0.20
CA ILE A 110 7.35 -1.21 -0.49
C ILE A 110 7.60 -1.38 -1.99
N GLU A 111 6.65 -0.97 -2.84
CA GLU A 111 6.79 -1.07 -4.29
C GLU A 111 8.00 -0.27 -4.81
N ILE A 112 8.22 0.94 -4.27
CA ILE A 112 9.38 1.78 -4.60
C ILE A 112 10.68 1.12 -4.16
N LEU A 113 10.72 0.59 -2.93
CA LEU A 113 11.92 -0.07 -2.40
C LEU A 113 12.26 -1.36 -3.17
N MET A 114 11.25 -2.16 -3.52
CA MET A 114 11.41 -3.38 -4.33
C MET A 114 11.91 -3.06 -5.74
N SER A 115 11.34 -2.03 -6.37
CA SER A 115 11.80 -1.53 -7.67
C SER A 115 13.27 -1.08 -7.60
N GLY A 116 13.63 -0.29 -6.57
CA GLY A 116 14.99 0.16 -6.35
C GLY A 116 15.98 -0.99 -6.08
N LEU A 117 15.58 -2.02 -5.34
CA LEU A 117 16.41 -3.20 -5.09
C LEU A 117 16.63 -4.02 -6.38
N SER A 118 15.56 -4.22 -7.17
CA SER A 118 15.63 -4.91 -8.46
C SER A 118 16.53 -4.17 -9.46
N GLN A 119 16.47 -2.83 -9.46
CA GLN A 119 17.36 -1.99 -10.27
C GLN A 119 18.82 -2.13 -9.84
N ASP A 120 19.12 -2.11 -8.53
CA ASP A 120 20.48 -2.31 -8.04
C ASP A 120 21.02 -3.67 -8.51
N PHE A 121 20.23 -4.75 -8.36
CA PHE A 121 20.61 -6.08 -8.82
C PHE A 121 20.89 -6.12 -10.33
N HIS A 122 20.04 -5.47 -11.13
CA HIS A 122 20.27 -5.33 -12.57
C HIS A 122 21.59 -4.64 -12.87
N ASP A 123 21.90 -3.53 -12.18
CA ASP A 123 23.11 -2.75 -12.42
C ASP A 123 24.37 -3.54 -12.03
N TYR A 124 24.37 -4.22 -10.88
CA TYR A 124 25.48 -5.08 -10.48
C TYR A 124 25.73 -6.23 -11.47
N ALA A 125 24.67 -6.91 -11.91
CA ALA A 125 24.76 -8.01 -12.85
C ALA A 125 25.22 -7.53 -14.24
N LYS A 126 24.66 -6.42 -14.73
CA LYS A 126 25.03 -5.82 -16.02
C LYS A 126 26.50 -5.40 -16.09
N HIS A 127 27.05 -4.93 -14.97
CA HIS A 127 28.45 -4.51 -14.87
C HIS A 127 29.41 -5.66 -14.54
N ASP A 128 28.92 -6.89 -14.40
CA ASP A 128 29.73 -8.07 -14.08
C ASP A 128 30.62 -7.84 -12.83
N LYS A 129 30.11 -7.03 -11.89
CA LYS A 129 30.86 -6.55 -10.72
C LYS A 129 30.79 -7.59 -9.60
N GLN A 130 31.94 -7.94 -9.05
CA GLN A 130 32.01 -8.71 -7.80
C GLN A 130 31.56 -7.86 -6.63
N LEU A 131 30.70 -8.41 -5.78
CA LEU A 131 30.18 -7.69 -4.63
C LEU A 131 31.25 -7.48 -3.56
N THR A 132 31.46 -6.23 -3.18
CA THR A 132 32.29 -5.88 -2.01
C THR A 132 31.51 -6.11 -0.71
N GLY A 133 32.21 -6.08 0.43
CA GLY A 133 31.53 -6.16 1.74
C GLY A 133 30.55 -5.00 1.95
N ASP A 134 30.89 -3.80 1.47
CA ASP A 134 30.02 -2.62 1.56
C ASP A 134 28.79 -2.75 0.66
N ASP A 135 28.94 -3.35 -0.53
CA ASP A 135 27.82 -3.61 -1.43
C ASP A 135 26.83 -4.61 -0.80
N VAL A 136 27.34 -5.69 -0.19
CA VAL A 136 26.51 -6.68 0.54
C VAL A 136 25.77 -6.00 1.70
N ALA A 137 26.47 -5.24 2.53
CA ALA A 137 25.87 -4.56 3.67
C ALA A 137 24.81 -3.53 3.24
N PHE A 138 25.03 -2.83 2.11
CA PHE A 138 24.04 -1.91 1.54
C PHE A 138 22.76 -2.63 1.08
N LEU A 139 22.91 -3.73 0.34
CA LEU A 139 21.78 -4.53 -0.13
C LEU A 139 21.00 -5.16 1.04
N GLU A 140 21.71 -5.63 2.08
CA GLU A 140 21.10 -6.17 3.30
C GLU A 140 20.26 -5.11 4.02
N ARG A 141 20.77 -3.89 4.18
CA ARG A 141 20.01 -2.79 4.78
C ARG A 141 18.75 -2.44 3.98
N LYS A 142 18.79 -2.53 2.64
CA LYS A 142 17.60 -2.33 1.80
C LYS A 142 16.57 -3.44 2.01
N LYS A 143 17.00 -4.71 2.02
CA LYS A 143 16.15 -5.87 2.33
C LYS A 143 15.49 -5.70 3.70
N ASP A 144 16.27 -5.37 4.73
CA ASP A 144 15.79 -5.21 6.10
C ASP A 144 14.80 -4.04 6.22
N ARG A 145 14.98 -2.95 5.47
CA ARG A 145 13.96 -1.89 5.37
C ARG A 145 12.65 -2.46 4.83
N ILE A 146 12.68 -3.16 3.69
CA ILE A 146 11.47 -3.69 3.05
C ILE A 146 10.74 -4.62 4.01
N ILE A 147 11.46 -5.57 4.61
CA ILE A 147 10.92 -6.50 5.61
C ILE A 147 10.31 -5.72 6.78
N SER A 148 10.99 -4.71 7.31
CA SER A 148 10.46 -3.93 8.44
C SER A 148 9.15 -3.20 8.13
N VAL A 149 8.93 -2.77 6.87
CA VAL A 149 7.67 -2.14 6.46
C VAL A 149 6.58 -3.20 6.31
N ILE A 150 6.90 -4.36 5.71
CA ILE A 150 5.99 -5.51 5.60
C ILE A 150 5.52 -5.97 6.99
N GLU A 151 6.44 -6.12 7.94
CA GLU A 151 6.12 -6.52 9.32
C GLU A 151 5.19 -5.53 10.00
N VAL A 152 5.39 -4.22 9.80
CA VAL A 152 4.50 -3.19 10.36
C VAL A 152 3.10 -3.29 9.75
N LEU A 153 2.98 -3.50 8.44
CA LEU A 153 1.70 -3.68 7.74
C LEU A 153 0.98 -4.97 8.18
N LYS A 154 1.74 -6.03 8.43
CA LYS A 154 1.21 -7.35 8.79
C LYS A 154 1.07 -7.59 10.29
N ARG A 155 1.53 -6.66 11.15
CA ARG A 155 1.52 -6.81 12.62
C ARG A 155 0.14 -7.14 13.18
N ARG A 156 -0.93 -6.69 12.51
CA ARG A 156 -2.31 -6.96 12.91
C ARG A 156 -3.15 -7.38 11.72
N GLU A 157 -3.89 -8.47 11.88
CA GLU A 157 -4.88 -8.90 10.91
C GLU A 157 -5.94 -7.81 10.70
N PHE A 158 -6.11 -7.40 9.44
CA PHE A 158 -7.05 -6.37 9.05
C PHE A 158 -8.45 -6.95 8.84
N ARG A 159 -9.40 -6.66 9.73
CA ARG A 159 -10.81 -7.08 9.60
C ARG A 159 -11.69 -5.97 9.02
N GLY A 160 -11.27 -4.72 9.15
CA GLY A 160 -11.82 -3.60 8.39
C GLY A 160 -11.15 -2.27 8.71
N ILE A 161 -11.54 -1.20 8.01
CA ILE A 161 -10.88 0.13 8.03
C ILE A 161 -10.53 0.67 9.44
N GLY A 162 -11.31 0.31 10.47
CA GLY A 162 -11.05 0.73 11.85
C GLY A 162 -9.82 0.09 12.49
N ASP A 163 -9.33 -1.02 11.94
CA ASP A 163 -8.17 -1.75 12.43
C ASP A 163 -6.84 -1.24 11.83
N LEU A 164 -6.90 -0.34 10.86
CA LEU A 164 -5.71 0.26 10.24
C LEU A 164 -4.88 1.00 11.29
N PRO A 165 -3.57 0.72 11.38
CA PRO A 165 -2.63 1.54 12.13
C PRO A 165 -2.72 3.01 11.74
N THR A 166 -2.43 3.88 12.71
CA THR A 166 -2.22 5.30 12.43
C THR A 166 -0.77 5.61 12.13
N ASP A 167 0.15 4.69 12.40
CA ASP A 167 1.58 4.85 12.14
C ASP A 167 2.11 3.61 11.42
N TYR A 168 2.72 3.83 10.26
CA TYR A 168 3.30 2.78 9.41
C TYR A 168 4.81 3.00 9.19
N ARG A 169 5.44 3.89 9.97
CA ARG A 169 6.89 4.07 9.87
C ARG A 169 7.58 2.73 10.14
N GLY A 170 8.23 2.17 9.12
CA GLY A 170 9.07 0.98 9.30
C GLY A 170 10.15 1.22 10.35
N MET A 171 10.54 0.15 11.06
CA MET A 171 11.46 0.21 12.21
C MET A 171 12.86 0.71 11.84
N VAL A 172 13.29 0.53 10.58
CA VAL A 172 14.59 0.98 10.06
C VAL A 172 14.40 2.25 9.22
N SER A 173 14.81 3.43 9.66
CA SER A 173 14.60 4.68 8.90
C SER A 173 15.30 4.70 7.52
N ALA A 174 14.74 5.39 6.53
CA ALA A 174 15.37 5.56 5.21
C ALA A 174 16.79 6.15 5.28
N ALA A 175 17.06 6.98 6.28
CA ALA A 175 18.39 7.56 6.53
C ALA A 175 19.45 6.52 6.95
N GLN A 176 19.05 5.37 7.49
CA GLN A 176 19.96 4.29 7.85
C GLN A 176 20.44 3.47 6.64
N ILE A 177 19.76 3.55 5.50
CA ILE A 177 20.16 2.86 4.27
C ILE A 177 21.41 3.52 3.64
N ILE A 178 21.49 4.85 3.71
CA ILE A 178 22.52 5.68 3.04
C ILE A 178 23.80 5.82 3.89
N LYS A 179 23.77 5.47 5.18
CA LYS A 179 24.96 5.53 6.01
C LYS A 179 26.00 4.50 5.54
N LYS A 180 27.06 5.03 4.93
CA LYS A 180 28.33 4.33 4.69
C LYS A 180 29.01 4.02 6.02
#